data_AF-A0A8H4Q5F9-F1
#
_entry.id   AF-A0A8H4Q5F9-F1
#
_cell.length_a   1.000
_cell.length_b   1.000
_cell.length_c   1.000
_cell.angle_alpha   90.00
_cell.angle_beta   90.00
_cell.angle_gamma   90.00
#
_symmetry.space_group_name_H-M   'P 1'
#
loop_
_entity.id
_entity.type
_entity.pdbx_description
1 polymer ?
#
loop_
_entity_poly.entity_id
_entity_poly.type
_entity_poly.pdbx_seq_one_letter_code
_entity_poly.pdbx_strand_id
1 'polypeptide(L)'
;MASPSCPSPFLEPGTKTRANTLAIVSLSRDNFQPITLEQSSGAVDGYAEGATLNTRFGSFPHSTLLDIPWGSQVRASLVDTGSRGRKRRRDEVDSDDTPVPSPDDDGTAPTVPAKAITAASGFIYILRPSPELWTSSLPHRTQVVYTPDYSYILERIRARPGSKLIEAGAGSGSFTHASARAVYSGYPSGIDDDSKGRVFSFEFHEPRFRKMQEEIRNHSLEGVVRITHRDVYRQGFLVDDGRSPKATAVFLDLPAPWEALHHLSRCRTRKGGEETDGEDDNDGSWKSPLDAEQSVYICTFSPCIEQVTRTVAELRALGWTDIDMVEIVHKRLNVMRDRVGVNVPGEKGSNPTAADVDEAVAKLKEDVKRTQEFHKSQHSHPVVAPEAETEDKKTTRTNGATSKDTKPIFMQGSIVHRAEAELKTHTSYLVFAILPREWDADAEAAALAKWPCGQEGRTIGNLDKKTRKEEKRLMLASKKKRVKQEGEMVAGRGA
;
A
#
# COMPACT_ATOMS: atom_id res chain seq x y z
N MET A 1 -15.04 26.49 2.10
CA MET A 1 -14.99 25.67 0.88
C MET A 1 -16.34 24.98 0.75
N ALA A 2 -16.97 24.99 -0.42
CA ALA A 2 -18.24 24.30 -0.63
C ALA A 2 -18.01 22.78 -0.52
N SER A 3 -18.92 22.06 0.14
CA SER A 3 -18.96 20.60 0.12
C SER A 3 -18.96 20.12 -1.34
N PRO A 4 -18.15 19.12 -1.71
CA PRO A 4 -18.06 18.67 -3.10
C PRO A 4 -19.44 18.19 -3.57
N SER A 5 -19.78 18.47 -4.83
CA SER A 5 -21.06 18.06 -5.44
C SER A 5 -21.22 16.54 -5.48
N CYS A 6 -20.13 15.77 -5.37
CA CYS A 6 -20.11 14.32 -5.20
C CYS A 6 -18.99 13.92 -4.22
N PRO A 7 -19.24 13.01 -3.26
CA PRO A 7 -18.18 12.47 -2.42
C PRO A 7 -17.21 11.60 -3.23
N SER A 8 -15.98 11.49 -2.73
CA SER A 8 -14.89 10.74 -3.32
C SER A 8 -15.18 9.24 -3.30
N PRO A 9 -14.95 8.52 -4.43
CA PRO A 9 -15.08 7.07 -4.46
C PRO A 9 -14.06 6.35 -3.55
N PHE A 10 -13.02 7.05 -3.09
CA PHE A 10 -12.04 6.51 -2.14
C PHE A 10 -12.52 6.53 -0.68
N LEU A 11 -13.50 7.38 -0.35
CA LEU A 11 -13.92 7.66 1.02
C LEU A 11 -15.35 7.18 1.28
N GLU A 12 -16.29 7.57 0.42
CA GLU A 12 -17.70 7.16 0.50
C GLU A 12 -18.13 6.50 -0.82
N PRO A 13 -17.60 5.31 -1.11
CA PRO A 13 -17.99 4.57 -2.29
C PRO A 13 -19.47 4.16 -2.20
N GLY A 14 -20.28 4.57 -3.19
CA GLY A 14 -21.62 4.00 -3.38
C GLY A 14 -21.57 2.48 -3.66
N THR A 15 -22.74 1.83 -3.71
CA THR A 15 -22.84 0.38 -3.95
C THR A 15 -22.58 -0.04 -5.40
N LYS A 16 -22.67 0.91 -6.34
CA LYS A 16 -22.56 0.69 -7.78
C LYS A 16 -21.63 1.70 -8.43
N THR A 17 -21.18 1.37 -9.63
CA THR A 17 -20.41 2.23 -10.52
C THR A 17 -21.25 3.41 -11.02
N ARG A 18 -20.60 4.56 -11.23
CA ARG A 18 -21.26 5.81 -11.69
C ARG A 18 -20.44 6.48 -12.78
N ALA A 19 -21.11 7.25 -13.62
CA ALA A 19 -20.46 8.08 -14.62
C ALA A 19 -19.62 9.17 -13.95
N ASN A 20 -18.55 9.58 -14.62
CA ASN A 20 -17.56 10.58 -14.19
C ASN A 20 -16.91 10.26 -12.84
N THR A 21 -16.79 8.97 -12.51
CA THR A 21 -16.08 8.51 -11.31
C THR A 21 -14.95 7.57 -11.68
N LEU A 22 -13.89 7.58 -10.87
CA LEU A 22 -12.77 6.66 -11.01
C LEU A 22 -13.22 5.24 -10.64
N ALA A 23 -12.80 4.27 -11.43
CA ALA A 23 -12.86 2.84 -11.16
C ALA A 23 -11.48 2.21 -11.37
N ILE A 24 -11.23 1.08 -10.72
CA ILE A 24 -10.02 0.29 -10.96
C ILE A 24 -10.41 -0.99 -11.69
N VAL A 25 -9.83 -1.21 -12.86
CA VAL A 25 -10.04 -2.44 -13.63
C VAL A 25 -8.96 -3.45 -13.27
N SER A 26 -9.36 -4.63 -12.80
CA SER A 26 -8.44 -5.77 -12.64
C SER A 26 -8.41 -6.58 -13.92
N LEU A 27 -7.26 -6.56 -14.57
CA LEU A 27 -6.96 -7.28 -15.81
C LEU A 27 -6.34 -8.66 -15.52
N SER A 28 -5.48 -8.71 -14.50
CA SER A 28 -4.91 -9.94 -13.96
C SER A 28 -4.59 -9.74 -12.48
N ARG A 29 -3.99 -10.74 -11.82
CA ARG A 29 -3.71 -10.73 -10.38
C ARG A 29 -3.02 -9.45 -9.90
N ASP A 30 -2.08 -8.94 -10.71
CA ASP A 30 -1.20 -7.81 -10.37
C ASP A 30 -1.19 -6.73 -11.44
N ASN A 31 -2.17 -6.75 -12.34
CA ASN A 31 -2.31 -5.75 -13.39
C ASN A 31 -3.65 -5.04 -13.20
N PHE A 32 -3.54 -3.84 -12.63
CA PHE A 32 -4.66 -2.95 -12.37
C PHE A 32 -4.52 -1.71 -13.25
N GLN A 33 -5.62 -1.29 -13.85
CA GLN A 33 -5.66 -0.10 -14.68
C GLN A 33 -6.73 0.86 -14.14
N PRO A 34 -6.36 2.10 -13.78
CA PRO A 34 -7.35 3.09 -13.41
C PRO A 34 -8.11 3.56 -14.65
N ILE A 35 -9.41 3.79 -14.52
CA ILE A 35 -10.26 4.30 -15.59
C ILE A 35 -11.29 5.28 -15.02
N THR A 36 -11.52 6.39 -15.72
CA THR A 36 -12.68 7.24 -15.45
C THR A 36 -13.84 6.72 -16.27
N LEU A 37 -14.93 6.32 -15.61
CA LEU A 37 -16.12 5.84 -16.30
C LEU A 37 -16.85 7.01 -16.94
N GLU A 38 -17.16 6.90 -18.21
CA GLU A 38 -17.77 7.98 -18.99
C GLU A 38 -19.15 7.54 -19.49
N GLN A 39 -20.10 8.46 -19.43
CA GLN A 39 -21.40 8.27 -20.06
C GLN A 39 -21.40 9.02 -21.39
N SER A 40 -21.22 8.28 -22.48
CA SER A 40 -21.21 8.84 -23.83
C SER A 40 -22.64 8.99 -24.37
N SER A 41 -22.91 10.11 -25.04
CA SER A 41 -24.17 10.36 -25.76
C SER A 41 -24.12 9.93 -27.23
N GLY A 42 -22.98 9.46 -27.72
CA GLY A 42 -22.78 9.04 -29.11
C GLY A 42 -21.44 8.36 -29.30
N ALA A 43 -21.00 8.24 -30.55
CA ALA A 43 -19.73 7.61 -30.89
C ALA A 43 -18.53 8.40 -30.35
N VAL A 44 -17.54 7.69 -29.79
CA VAL A 44 -16.31 8.27 -29.25
C VAL A 44 -15.13 7.51 -29.82
N ASP A 45 -14.10 8.22 -30.32
CA ASP A 45 -12.87 7.62 -30.86
C ASP A 45 -13.08 6.52 -31.92
N GLY A 46 -14.14 6.67 -32.72
CA GLY A 46 -14.51 5.74 -33.79
C GLY A 46 -15.31 4.50 -33.34
N TYR A 47 -15.65 4.39 -32.06
CA TYR A 47 -16.54 3.35 -31.54
C TYR A 47 -18.00 3.82 -31.53
N ALA A 48 -18.88 3.09 -32.20
CA ALA A 48 -20.32 3.38 -32.23
C ALA A 48 -20.99 3.19 -30.86
N GLU A 49 -20.37 2.38 -30.00
CA GLU A 49 -20.80 2.07 -28.63
C GLU A 49 -20.39 3.14 -27.61
N GLY A 50 -19.68 4.18 -28.04
CA GLY A 50 -19.17 5.27 -27.20
C GLY A 50 -17.80 4.99 -26.59
N ALA A 51 -17.48 5.64 -25.47
CA ALA A 51 -16.20 5.49 -24.78
C ALA A 51 -15.95 4.00 -24.47
N THR A 52 -14.80 3.47 -24.90
CA THR A 52 -14.53 2.03 -24.89
C THR A 52 -13.12 1.75 -24.38
N LEU A 53 -13.02 0.96 -23.32
CA LEU A 53 -11.76 0.44 -22.80
C LEU A 53 -11.29 -0.73 -23.66
N ASN A 54 -10.09 -0.62 -24.20
CA ASN A 54 -9.48 -1.69 -24.98
C ASN A 54 -8.33 -2.33 -24.21
N THR A 55 -8.34 -3.66 -24.15
CA THR A 55 -7.32 -4.45 -23.43
C THR A 55 -6.93 -5.67 -24.26
N ARG A 56 -5.87 -6.38 -23.85
CA ARG A 56 -5.52 -7.70 -24.43
C ARG A 56 -6.61 -8.76 -24.24
N PHE A 57 -7.60 -8.51 -23.39
CA PHE A 57 -8.72 -9.43 -23.11
C PHE A 57 -10.00 -9.05 -23.86
N GLY A 58 -9.96 -8.01 -24.69
CA GLY A 58 -11.09 -7.55 -25.49
C GLY A 58 -11.44 -6.07 -25.24
N SER A 59 -12.57 -5.67 -25.82
CA SER A 59 -13.09 -4.30 -25.76
C SER A 59 -14.29 -4.22 -24.82
N PHE A 60 -14.35 -3.17 -24.02
CA PHE A 60 -15.32 -2.98 -22.95
C PHE A 60 -15.90 -1.57 -23.03
N PRO A 61 -17.05 -1.39 -23.72
CA PRO A 61 -17.75 -0.12 -23.76
C PRO A 61 -18.14 0.34 -22.35
N HIS A 62 -17.95 1.61 -22.02
CA HIS A 62 -18.23 2.16 -20.69
C HIS A 62 -19.69 2.01 -20.30
N SER A 63 -20.61 1.98 -21.28
CA SER A 63 -22.02 1.65 -21.07
C SER A 63 -22.25 0.31 -20.37
N THR A 64 -21.36 -0.67 -20.55
CA THR A 64 -21.40 -1.97 -19.85
C THR A 64 -20.81 -1.95 -18.44
N LEU A 65 -20.13 -0.85 -18.08
CA LEU A 65 -19.45 -0.66 -16.80
C LEU A 65 -20.21 0.26 -15.85
N LEU A 66 -21.33 0.86 -16.28
CA LEU A 66 -22.14 1.81 -15.52
C LEU A 66 -23.32 1.14 -14.83
N ASP A 67 -23.70 1.64 -13.64
CA ASP A 67 -24.81 1.14 -12.81
C ASP A 67 -24.75 -0.36 -12.46
N ILE A 68 -23.52 -0.91 -12.38
CA ILE A 68 -23.28 -2.29 -11.94
C ILE A 68 -22.64 -2.31 -10.55
N PRO A 69 -22.88 -3.36 -9.73
CA PRO A 69 -22.23 -3.49 -8.44
C PRO A 69 -20.70 -3.55 -8.55
N TRP A 70 -20.00 -2.95 -7.58
CA TRP A 70 -18.56 -3.12 -7.49
C TRP A 70 -18.18 -4.60 -7.29
N GLY A 71 -17.08 -5.02 -7.90
CA GLY A 71 -16.62 -6.41 -7.92
C GLY A 71 -17.23 -7.25 -9.05
N SER A 72 -18.11 -6.68 -9.88
CA SER A 72 -18.72 -7.39 -11.00
C SER A 72 -17.68 -7.86 -12.02
N GLN A 73 -17.85 -9.09 -12.51
CA GLN A 73 -17.14 -9.61 -13.67
C GLN A 73 -17.84 -9.12 -14.94
N VAL A 74 -17.14 -8.37 -15.77
CA VAL A 74 -17.69 -7.84 -17.03
C VAL A 74 -17.04 -8.58 -18.19
N ARG A 75 -17.86 -9.12 -19.09
CA ARG A 75 -17.39 -9.80 -20.30
C ARG A 75 -17.05 -8.80 -21.40
N ALA A 76 -16.09 -9.15 -22.24
CA ALA A 76 -15.76 -8.35 -23.42
C ALA A 76 -16.97 -8.27 -24.38
N SER A 77 -16.99 -7.22 -25.19
CA SER A 77 -18.00 -7.00 -26.22
C SER A 77 -17.39 -7.07 -27.61
N LEU A 78 -18.18 -7.53 -28.57
CA LEU A 78 -17.95 -7.32 -29.99
C LEU A 78 -18.21 -5.84 -30.26
N VAL A 79 -17.16 -5.11 -30.62
CA VAL A 79 -17.25 -3.71 -30.99
C VAL A 79 -16.85 -3.55 -32.44
N ASP A 80 -17.54 -2.67 -33.16
CA ASP A 80 -17.15 -2.37 -34.54
C ASP A 80 -15.90 -1.48 -34.56
N THR A 81 -14.74 -2.11 -34.76
CA THR A 81 -13.47 -1.40 -34.96
C THR A 81 -13.33 -0.77 -36.37
N GLY A 82 -14.39 -0.85 -37.18
CA GLY A 82 -14.48 -0.73 -38.64
C GLY A 82 -14.04 0.58 -39.32
N SER A 83 -13.29 1.45 -38.65
CA SER A 83 -12.70 2.65 -39.28
C SER A 83 -11.25 2.95 -38.86
N ARG A 84 -10.72 2.35 -37.78
CA ARG A 84 -9.33 2.62 -37.33
C ARG A 84 -8.27 1.87 -38.14
N GLY A 85 -8.57 0.64 -38.60
CA GLY A 85 -7.60 -0.19 -39.34
C GLY A 85 -7.29 0.31 -40.76
N ARG A 86 -8.21 1.08 -41.37
CA ARG A 86 -8.05 1.61 -42.73
C ARG A 86 -7.44 3.01 -42.78
N LYS A 87 -7.63 3.82 -41.73
CA LYS A 87 -7.17 5.23 -41.68
C LYS A 87 -5.67 5.35 -41.35
N ARG A 88 -5.19 4.64 -40.32
CA ARG A 88 -3.75 4.65 -39.94
C ARG A 88 -2.82 4.16 -41.06
N ARG A 89 -3.25 3.17 -41.85
CA ARG A 89 -2.44 2.62 -42.95
C ARG A 89 -2.39 3.52 -44.19
N ARG A 90 -3.27 4.52 -44.26
CA ARG A 90 -3.33 5.49 -45.36
C ARG A 90 -2.59 6.78 -45.00
N ASP A 91 -2.68 7.21 -43.74
CA ASP A 91 -2.02 8.43 -43.25
C ASP A 91 -0.49 8.28 -43.04
N GLU A 92 0.04 7.06 -42.88
CA GLU A 92 1.51 6.84 -42.81
C GLU A 92 2.20 6.78 -44.19
N VAL A 93 1.43 6.72 -45.29
CA VAL A 93 1.98 6.59 -46.65
C VAL A 93 1.85 7.88 -47.46
N ASP A 94 0.96 8.81 -47.08
CA ASP A 94 0.78 10.11 -47.74
C ASP A 94 0.59 11.23 -46.70
N SER A 95 1.66 11.96 -46.37
CA SER A 95 1.57 13.39 -46.06
C SER A 95 2.95 14.05 -45.97
N ASP A 96 3.46 14.49 -47.12
CA ASP A 96 4.18 15.77 -47.23
C ASP A 96 3.30 16.67 -48.10
N ASP A 97 2.16 17.12 -47.57
CA ASP A 97 1.59 18.43 -47.92
C ASP A 97 0.38 18.82 -47.06
N THR A 98 0.21 20.13 -46.92
CA THR A 98 -0.80 20.83 -46.12
C THR A 98 -2.26 20.39 -46.36
N PRO A 99 -3.12 20.31 -45.30
CA PRO A 99 -4.49 19.83 -45.45
C PRO A 99 -5.45 20.94 -45.92
N VAL A 100 -6.10 20.70 -47.06
CA VAL A 100 -7.33 21.39 -47.49
C VAL A 100 -8.53 20.55 -47.02
N PRO A 101 -9.59 21.14 -46.42
CA PRO A 101 -10.75 20.37 -46.00
C PRO A 101 -11.64 20.04 -47.20
N SER A 102 -11.83 18.75 -47.49
CA SER A 102 -12.91 18.28 -48.36
C SER A 102 -14.18 18.09 -47.53
N PRO A 103 -15.32 18.72 -47.89
CA PRO A 103 -16.63 18.36 -47.36
C PRO A 103 -17.13 17.17 -48.15
N ASP A 104 -17.46 16.06 -47.47
CA ASP A 104 -18.43 15.03 -47.87
C ASP A 104 -18.14 13.74 -47.08
N ASP A 105 -18.67 13.69 -45.85
CA ASP A 105 -19.13 12.43 -45.27
C ASP A 105 -20.34 12.74 -44.39
N ASP A 106 -21.50 12.78 -45.05
CA ASP A 106 -22.82 12.95 -44.45
C ASP A 106 -23.25 11.60 -43.84
N GLY A 107 -22.56 11.22 -42.76
CA GLY A 107 -22.90 10.10 -41.91
C GLY A 107 -23.45 10.65 -40.61
N THR A 108 -24.77 10.70 -40.47
CA THR A 108 -25.46 11.10 -39.25
C THR A 108 -24.91 10.26 -38.09
N ALA A 109 -24.07 10.86 -37.25
CA ALA A 109 -23.54 10.18 -36.08
C ALA A 109 -24.75 9.72 -35.24
N PRO A 110 -24.85 8.43 -34.87
CA PRO A 110 -26.01 7.97 -34.13
C PRO A 110 -26.11 8.76 -32.82
N THR A 111 -27.26 9.40 -32.61
CA THR A 111 -27.61 10.19 -31.42
C THR A 111 -27.75 9.33 -30.15
N VAL A 112 -27.61 8.01 -30.29
CA VAL A 112 -27.62 7.03 -29.20
C VAL A 112 -26.52 6.00 -29.46
N PRO A 113 -25.66 5.68 -28.48
CA PRO A 113 -24.62 4.67 -28.65
C PRO A 113 -25.22 3.29 -28.96
N ALA A 114 -24.57 2.55 -29.85
CA ALA A 114 -24.98 1.19 -30.21
C ALA A 114 -24.93 0.26 -28.98
N LYS A 115 -25.89 -0.67 -28.89
CA LYS A 115 -25.96 -1.63 -27.76
C LYS A 115 -24.82 -2.65 -27.88
N ALA A 116 -23.98 -2.71 -26.86
CA ALA A 116 -22.86 -3.65 -26.81
C ALA A 116 -23.34 -5.12 -26.85
N ILE A 117 -22.76 -5.92 -27.74
CA ILE A 117 -23.02 -7.36 -27.88
C ILE A 117 -21.87 -8.12 -27.24
N THR A 118 -22.14 -9.10 -26.38
CA THR A 118 -21.09 -9.84 -25.66
C THR A 118 -20.25 -10.71 -26.61
N ALA A 119 -18.93 -10.69 -26.44
CA ALA A 119 -17.97 -11.55 -27.13
C ALA A 119 -17.92 -12.97 -26.53
N ALA A 120 -17.33 -13.91 -27.27
CA ALA A 120 -17.25 -15.32 -26.86
C ALA A 120 -16.30 -15.58 -25.68
N SER A 121 -15.30 -14.72 -25.47
CA SER A 121 -14.29 -14.87 -24.42
C SER A 121 -13.74 -13.53 -23.99
N GLY A 122 -13.08 -13.49 -22.82
CA GLY A 122 -12.48 -12.29 -22.26
C GLY A 122 -13.37 -11.65 -21.20
N PHE A 123 -12.75 -11.26 -20.09
CA PHE A 123 -13.43 -10.56 -19.00
C PHE A 123 -12.45 -9.70 -18.21
N ILE A 124 -13.02 -8.77 -17.46
CA ILE A 124 -12.34 -7.96 -16.45
C ILE A 124 -13.17 -7.93 -15.17
N TYR A 125 -12.58 -7.50 -14.06
CA TYR A 125 -13.35 -7.12 -12.87
C TYR A 125 -13.29 -5.61 -12.67
N ILE A 126 -14.44 -5.02 -12.37
CA ILE A 126 -14.51 -3.61 -12.00
C ILE A 126 -14.47 -3.47 -10.47
N LEU A 127 -13.42 -2.85 -9.97
CA LEU A 127 -13.16 -2.70 -8.54
C LEU A 127 -13.34 -1.26 -8.12
N ARG A 128 -13.84 -1.11 -6.91
CA ARG A 128 -13.89 0.18 -6.22
C ARG A 128 -12.46 0.70 -6.02
N PRO A 129 -12.20 2.00 -6.24
CA PRO A 129 -10.92 2.60 -5.88
C PRO A 129 -10.63 2.47 -4.38
N SER A 130 -9.43 2.00 -4.06
CA SER A 130 -8.84 2.13 -2.73
C SER A 130 -7.42 2.67 -2.87
N PRO A 131 -6.88 3.35 -1.85
CA PRO A 131 -5.46 3.72 -1.82
C PRO A 131 -4.51 2.58 -2.20
N GLU A 132 -4.74 1.34 -1.78
CA GLU A 132 -3.86 0.19 -2.11
C GLU A 132 -3.92 -0.18 -3.59
N LEU A 133 -5.12 -0.23 -4.15
CA LEU A 133 -5.31 -0.49 -5.57
C LEU A 133 -4.75 0.65 -6.42
N TRP A 134 -4.94 1.89 -5.96
CA TRP A 134 -4.36 3.08 -6.59
C TRP A 134 -2.84 3.06 -6.55
N THR A 135 -2.21 2.78 -5.41
CA THR A 135 -0.76 2.58 -5.28
C THR A 135 -0.23 1.56 -6.28
N SER A 136 -1.00 0.49 -6.51
CA SER A 136 -0.62 -0.60 -7.42
C SER A 136 -0.85 -0.27 -8.89
N SER A 137 -1.65 0.75 -9.21
CA SER A 137 -2.08 1.08 -10.58
C SER A 137 -1.64 2.47 -11.05
N LEU A 138 -1.05 3.28 -10.17
CA LEU A 138 -0.74 4.67 -10.47
C LEU A 138 0.42 4.78 -11.47
N PRO A 139 0.40 5.80 -12.34
CA PRO A 139 1.54 6.09 -13.21
C PRO A 139 2.70 6.63 -12.36
N HIS A 140 3.78 5.87 -12.27
CA HIS A 140 4.98 6.27 -11.52
C HIS A 140 5.60 7.55 -12.09
N ARG A 141 5.66 8.60 -11.26
CA ARG A 141 6.33 9.88 -11.58
C ARG A 141 7.60 10.06 -10.78
N THR A 142 7.64 9.46 -9.60
CA THR A 142 8.70 9.53 -8.60
C THR A 142 8.83 8.17 -7.93
N GLN A 143 9.77 8.05 -6.99
CA GLN A 143 9.71 6.99 -6.00
C GLN A 143 8.35 7.04 -5.27
N VAL A 144 7.82 5.86 -4.95
CA VAL A 144 6.50 5.68 -4.35
C VAL A 144 6.64 4.98 -3.01
N VAL A 145 5.96 5.50 -1.98
CA VAL A 145 5.74 4.78 -0.73
C VAL A 145 4.66 3.73 -0.97
N TYR A 146 5.00 2.45 -0.78
CA TYR A 146 4.09 1.33 -0.99
C TYR A 146 3.33 0.95 0.30
N THR A 147 2.32 0.10 0.15
CA THR A 147 1.41 -0.28 1.25
C THR A 147 2.08 -0.77 2.52
N PRO A 148 3.10 -1.65 2.48
CA PRO A 148 3.77 -2.08 3.70
C PRO A 148 4.36 -0.91 4.50
N ASP A 149 5.02 0.02 3.81
CA ASP A 149 5.62 1.20 4.45
C ASP A 149 4.53 2.14 4.96
N TYR A 150 3.61 2.61 4.09
CA TYR A 150 2.65 3.63 4.52
C TYR A 150 1.64 3.14 5.54
N SER A 151 1.29 1.85 5.55
CA SER A 151 0.37 1.31 6.55
C SER A 151 1.01 1.37 7.94
N TYR A 152 2.27 0.96 8.05
CA TYR A 152 3.05 1.05 9.28
C TYR A 152 3.30 2.51 9.69
N ILE A 153 3.64 3.38 8.75
CA ILE A 153 3.83 4.82 9.01
C ILE A 153 2.55 5.44 9.57
N LEU A 154 1.41 5.27 8.90
CA LEU A 154 0.13 5.85 9.31
C LEU A 154 -0.30 5.38 10.70
N GLU A 155 -0.12 4.08 11.00
CA GLU A 155 -0.36 3.52 12.32
C GLU A 155 0.54 4.19 13.38
N ARG A 156 1.86 4.21 13.12
CA ARG A 156 2.85 4.63 14.11
C ARG A 156 2.85 6.15 14.36
N ILE A 157 2.53 6.98 13.35
CA ILE A 157 2.30 8.43 13.54
C ILE A 157 0.89 8.74 14.09
N ARG A 158 0.10 7.72 14.39
CA ARG A 158 -1.27 7.84 14.94
C ARG A 158 -2.21 8.64 14.05
N ALA A 159 -2.10 8.48 12.73
CA ALA A 159 -3.06 9.03 11.79
C ALA A 159 -4.43 8.35 12.00
N ARG A 160 -5.44 9.15 12.35
CA ARG A 160 -6.80 8.69 12.68
C ARG A 160 -7.84 9.70 12.21
N PRO A 161 -9.13 9.34 12.16
CA PRO A 161 -10.19 10.29 11.83
C PRO A 161 -10.09 11.57 12.68
N GLY A 162 -10.05 12.73 12.01
CA GLY A 162 -9.88 14.03 12.68
C GLY A 162 -8.44 14.53 12.78
N SER A 163 -7.44 13.69 12.53
CA SER A 163 -6.03 14.11 12.50
C SER A 163 -5.77 15.15 11.41
N LYS A 164 -4.89 16.09 11.71
CA LYS A 164 -4.32 17.01 10.72
C LYS A 164 -2.91 16.54 10.41
N LEU A 165 -2.71 16.09 9.17
CA LEU A 165 -1.48 15.45 8.73
C LEU A 165 -0.75 16.38 7.76
N ILE A 166 0.54 16.63 8.00
CA ILE A 166 1.44 17.25 7.03
C ILE A 166 2.17 16.16 6.26
N GLU A 167 2.22 16.28 4.95
CA GLU A 167 3.05 15.49 4.05
C GLU A 167 3.94 16.45 3.25
N ALA A 168 5.24 16.18 3.16
CA ALA A 168 6.10 16.91 2.22
C ALA A 168 6.97 15.96 1.42
N GLY A 169 6.87 16.17 0.11
CA GLY A 169 7.06 15.17 -0.93
C GLY A 169 5.73 14.57 -1.37
N ALA A 170 4.80 15.35 -1.97
CA ALA A 170 3.54 14.80 -2.50
C ALA A 170 3.80 13.70 -3.56
N GLY A 171 4.83 13.88 -4.39
CA GLY A 171 5.36 12.85 -5.28
C GLY A 171 4.32 12.33 -6.27
N SER A 172 4.07 11.02 -6.23
CA SER A 172 3.08 10.35 -7.09
C SER A 172 1.70 10.18 -6.42
N GLY A 173 1.48 10.73 -5.22
CA GLY A 173 0.18 10.74 -4.55
C GLY A 173 -0.22 9.45 -3.83
N SER A 174 0.64 8.44 -3.75
CA SER A 174 0.34 7.16 -3.08
C SER A 174 0.04 7.36 -1.58
N PHE A 175 0.97 8.00 -0.85
CA PHE A 175 0.82 8.27 0.57
C PHE A 175 -0.31 9.29 0.83
N THR A 176 -0.47 10.29 -0.05
CA THR A 176 -1.57 11.26 0.02
C THR A 176 -2.95 10.58 0.04
N HIS A 177 -3.21 9.60 -0.84
CA HIS A 177 -4.50 8.89 -0.86
C HIS A 177 -4.72 8.05 0.40
N ALA A 178 -3.68 7.35 0.86
CA ALA A 178 -3.75 6.55 2.08
C ALA A 178 -4.00 7.45 3.31
N SER A 179 -3.32 8.59 3.37
CA SER A 179 -3.47 9.61 4.42
C SER A 179 -4.87 10.22 4.41
N ALA A 180 -5.39 10.58 3.23
CA ALA A 180 -6.73 11.16 3.09
C ALA A 180 -7.79 10.24 3.69
N ARG A 181 -7.71 8.94 3.43
CA ARG A 181 -8.60 7.94 4.02
C ARG A 181 -8.37 7.77 5.53
N ALA A 182 -7.12 7.76 6.00
CA ALA A 182 -6.81 7.58 7.41
C ALA A 182 -7.33 8.73 8.29
N VAL A 183 -7.24 9.97 7.80
CA VAL A 183 -7.68 11.16 8.56
C VAL A 183 -9.16 11.48 8.39
N TYR A 184 -9.85 10.83 7.46
CA TYR A 184 -11.23 11.17 7.10
C TYR A 184 -12.19 11.04 8.29
N SER A 185 -12.87 12.15 8.63
CA SER A 185 -13.92 12.22 9.67
C SER A 185 -15.20 12.89 9.15
N GLY A 186 -15.45 12.72 7.84
CA GLY A 186 -16.53 13.37 7.10
C GLY A 186 -16.05 14.60 6.33
N TYR A 187 -16.82 15.01 5.32
CA TYR A 187 -16.53 16.23 4.57
C TYR A 187 -16.75 17.47 5.43
N PRO A 188 -15.92 18.51 5.25
CA PRO A 188 -16.16 19.78 5.91
C PRO A 188 -17.50 20.38 5.50
N SER A 189 -18.30 20.75 6.51
CA SER A 189 -19.64 21.32 6.38
C SER A 189 -19.77 22.52 7.29
N GLY A 190 -19.51 23.72 6.75
CA GLY A 190 -19.73 24.98 7.47
C GLY A 190 -18.97 25.10 8.81
N ILE A 191 -19.70 25.37 9.89
CA ILE A 191 -19.22 25.87 11.20
C ILE A 191 -18.15 24.97 11.87
N ASP A 192 -18.13 23.67 11.58
CA ASP A 192 -17.21 22.68 12.19
C ASP A 192 -15.96 22.35 11.35
N ASP A 193 -15.60 23.19 10.36
CA ASP A 193 -14.54 22.93 9.39
C ASP A 193 -13.18 22.57 10.03
N ASP A 194 -12.86 23.22 11.15
CA ASP A 194 -11.56 23.08 11.83
C ASP A 194 -11.41 21.79 12.64
N SER A 195 -12.51 21.07 12.89
CA SER A 195 -12.52 19.78 13.62
C SER A 195 -12.33 18.55 12.71
N LYS A 196 -12.47 18.74 11.40
CA LYS A 196 -12.36 17.66 10.41
C LYS A 196 -10.91 17.34 10.10
N GLY A 197 -10.63 16.05 9.90
CA GLY A 197 -9.29 15.61 9.55
C GLY A 197 -8.92 16.04 8.14
N ARG A 198 -7.66 16.42 7.97
CA ARG A 198 -7.14 17.01 6.72
C ARG A 198 -5.70 16.60 6.47
N VAL A 199 -5.36 16.49 5.19
CA VAL A 199 -3.98 16.30 4.72
C VAL A 199 -3.50 17.61 4.09
N PHE A 200 -2.39 18.13 4.58
CA PHE A 200 -1.68 19.28 4.05
C PHE A 200 -0.44 18.78 3.31
N SER A 201 -0.52 18.68 1.99
CA SER A 201 0.50 18.09 1.15
C SER A 201 1.31 19.17 0.44
N PHE A 202 2.64 19.11 0.52
CA PHE A 202 3.55 20.09 -0.07
C PHE A 202 4.40 19.46 -1.18
N GLU A 203 4.41 20.12 -2.34
CA GLU A 203 5.22 19.75 -3.50
C GLU A 203 6.05 20.93 -4.00
N PHE A 204 7.35 20.71 -4.18
CA PHE A 204 8.28 21.72 -4.66
C PHE A 204 8.24 21.89 -6.19
N HIS A 205 7.99 20.82 -6.94
CA HIS A 205 8.09 20.83 -8.39
C HIS A 205 6.75 21.21 -9.04
N GLU A 206 6.66 22.41 -9.60
CA GLU A 206 5.43 23.00 -10.16
C GLU A 206 4.66 22.08 -11.13
N PRO A 207 5.27 21.43 -12.14
CA PRO A 207 4.54 20.49 -13.00
C PRO A 207 3.91 19.30 -12.24
N ARG A 208 4.58 18.81 -11.18
CA ARG A 208 4.04 17.72 -10.36
C ARG A 208 2.90 18.21 -9.49
N PHE A 209 3.05 19.40 -8.91
CA PHE A 209 2.00 20.06 -8.15
C PHE A 209 0.71 20.22 -8.99
N ARG A 210 0.81 20.77 -10.20
CA ARG A 210 -0.36 20.96 -11.09
C ARG A 210 -1.07 19.63 -11.40
N LYS A 211 -0.30 18.61 -11.75
CA LYS A 211 -0.83 17.28 -12.06
C LYS A 211 -1.50 16.62 -10.84
N MET A 212 -0.90 16.76 -9.66
CA MET A 212 -1.47 16.24 -8.43
C MET A 212 -2.72 17.03 -8.01
N GLN A 213 -2.77 18.34 -8.26
CA GLN A 213 -3.96 19.16 -8.04
C GLN A 213 -5.13 18.71 -8.92
N GLU A 214 -4.89 18.44 -10.20
CA GLU A 214 -5.88 17.84 -11.10
C GLU A 214 -6.32 16.45 -10.63
N GLU A 215 -5.38 15.61 -10.19
CA GLU A 215 -5.66 14.27 -9.67
C GLU A 215 -6.56 14.31 -8.42
N ILE A 216 -6.23 15.16 -7.45
CA ILE A 216 -7.03 15.38 -6.22
C ILE A 216 -8.46 15.85 -6.57
N ARG A 217 -8.59 16.75 -7.55
CA ARG A 217 -9.89 17.22 -8.04
C ARG A 217 -10.71 16.12 -8.71
N ASN A 218 -10.08 15.40 -9.64
CA ASN A 218 -10.72 14.30 -10.37
C ASN A 218 -11.14 13.17 -9.43
N HIS A 219 -10.44 12.99 -8.31
CA HIS A 219 -10.76 12.00 -7.28
C HIS A 219 -11.70 12.55 -6.19
N SER A 220 -12.14 13.81 -6.30
CA SER A 220 -13.01 14.51 -5.34
C SER A 220 -12.45 14.53 -3.90
N LEU A 221 -11.13 14.66 -3.78
CA LEU A 221 -10.39 14.72 -2.52
C LEU A 221 -10.09 16.14 -2.04
N GLU A 222 -10.43 17.19 -2.82
CA GLU A 222 -10.15 18.61 -2.48
C GLU A 222 -10.73 19.05 -1.11
N GLY A 223 -11.79 18.39 -0.62
CA GLY A 223 -12.35 18.67 0.71
C GLY A 223 -11.54 18.12 1.89
N VAL A 224 -10.61 17.20 1.65
CA VAL A 224 -9.80 16.52 2.68
C VAL A 224 -8.31 16.81 2.48
N VAL A 225 -7.87 16.91 1.23
CA VAL A 225 -6.48 17.15 0.86
C VAL A 225 -6.33 18.57 0.35
N ARG A 226 -5.51 19.35 1.05
CA ARG A 226 -5.02 20.65 0.56
C ARG A 226 -3.58 20.48 0.08
N ILE A 227 -3.38 20.58 -1.23
CA ILE A 227 -2.05 20.57 -1.82
C ILE A 227 -1.55 22.00 -2.03
N THR A 228 -0.27 22.25 -1.75
CA THR A 228 0.38 23.55 -1.95
C THR A 228 1.74 23.41 -2.66
N HIS A 229 2.00 24.30 -3.62
CA HIS A 229 3.29 24.44 -4.27
C HIS A 229 4.25 25.22 -3.36
N ARG A 230 5.28 24.56 -2.82
CA ARG A 230 6.13 25.13 -1.76
C ARG A 230 7.52 24.51 -1.74
N ASP A 231 8.52 25.35 -1.55
CA ASP A 231 9.82 24.91 -1.01
C ASP A 231 9.78 24.89 0.53
N VAL A 232 9.52 23.72 1.11
CA VAL A 232 9.40 23.56 2.57
C VAL A 232 10.71 23.82 3.32
N TYR A 233 11.87 23.77 2.67
CA TYR A 233 13.15 24.09 3.32
C TYR A 233 13.26 25.58 3.64
N ARG A 234 12.71 26.43 2.78
CA ARG A 234 12.82 27.89 2.90
C ARG A 234 11.57 28.54 3.47
N GLN A 235 10.39 28.02 3.11
CA GLN A 235 9.11 28.66 3.36
C GLN A 235 8.27 27.94 4.43
N GLY A 236 8.76 26.81 4.95
CA GLY A 236 8.06 26.03 5.98
C GLY A 236 6.70 25.47 5.52
N PHE A 237 5.79 25.29 6.47
CA PHE A 237 4.59 24.47 6.33
C PHE A 237 3.25 25.21 6.54
N LEU A 238 3.26 26.54 6.70
CA LEU A 238 2.03 27.33 6.79
C LEU A 238 1.26 27.30 5.48
N VAL A 239 -0.08 27.27 5.48
CA VAL A 239 -0.87 27.31 4.24
C VAL A 239 -0.86 28.70 3.59
N ASP A 240 -1.29 28.84 2.33
CA ASP A 240 -1.13 30.06 1.51
C ASP A 240 -1.72 31.35 2.13
N ASP A 241 -2.65 31.20 3.07
CA ASP A 241 -3.28 32.30 3.82
C ASP A 241 -2.56 32.61 5.15
N GLY A 242 -1.36 32.05 5.35
CA GLY A 242 -0.54 32.21 6.55
C GLY A 242 -1.07 31.47 7.79
N ARG A 243 -2.10 30.63 7.64
CA ARG A 243 -2.65 29.85 8.76
C ARG A 243 -1.80 28.62 9.05
N SER A 244 -1.76 28.25 10.34
CA SER A 244 -1.17 27.00 10.79
C SER A 244 -2.07 25.82 10.40
N PRO A 245 -1.50 24.74 9.84
CA PRO A 245 -2.19 23.45 9.72
C PRO A 245 -2.68 22.88 11.05
N LYS A 246 -2.07 23.27 12.19
CA LYS A 246 -2.27 22.63 13.50
C LYS A 246 -2.11 21.11 13.40
N ALA A 247 -0.98 20.68 12.83
CA ALA A 247 -0.74 19.28 12.53
C ALA A 247 -0.42 18.47 13.79
N THR A 248 -0.99 17.26 13.87
CA THR A 248 -0.72 16.26 14.92
C THR A 248 0.15 15.11 14.40
N ALA A 249 0.28 14.98 13.08
CA ALA A 249 1.07 13.97 12.40
C ALA A 249 1.84 14.59 11.23
N VAL A 250 3.07 14.15 11.01
CA VAL A 250 3.96 14.66 9.97
C VAL A 250 4.66 13.50 9.25
N PHE A 251 4.68 13.55 7.93
CA PHE A 251 5.45 12.63 7.08
C PHE A 251 6.32 13.42 6.10
N LEU A 252 7.63 13.15 6.11
CA LEU A 252 8.59 13.79 5.22
C LEU A 252 9.27 12.75 4.31
N ASP A 253 8.99 12.83 3.01
CA ASP A 253 9.70 12.14 1.93
C ASP A 253 10.47 13.18 1.11
N LEU A 254 11.61 13.60 1.67
CA LEU A 254 12.43 14.70 1.17
C LEU A 254 13.88 14.23 1.00
N PRO A 255 14.64 14.78 0.04
CA PRO A 255 16.07 14.50 -0.08
C PRO A 255 16.90 14.85 1.16
N ALA A 256 16.52 15.92 1.87
CA ALA A 256 17.23 16.45 3.02
C ALA A 256 16.25 16.87 4.13
N PRO A 257 15.55 15.91 4.78
CA PRO A 257 14.49 16.23 5.73
C PRO A 257 14.99 17.08 6.91
N TRP A 258 16.25 16.90 7.34
CA TRP A 258 16.89 17.73 8.37
C TRP A 258 16.91 19.23 8.05
N GLU A 259 16.80 19.63 6.79
CA GLU A 259 16.74 21.06 6.43
C GLU A 259 15.33 21.65 6.59
N ALA A 260 14.29 20.82 6.69
CA ALA A 260 12.92 21.27 6.91
C ALA A 260 12.50 21.24 8.39
N LEU A 261 13.19 20.46 9.23
CA LEU A 261 12.75 20.18 10.61
C LEU A 261 12.64 21.42 11.50
N HIS A 262 13.49 22.43 11.30
CA HIS A 262 13.43 23.68 12.09
C HIS A 262 12.13 24.48 11.87
N HIS A 263 11.39 24.22 10.79
CA HIS A 263 10.04 24.78 10.59
C HIS A 263 8.95 23.98 11.31
N LEU A 264 9.28 22.83 11.90
CA LEU A 264 8.39 21.91 12.64
C LEU A 264 8.74 21.93 14.13
N SER A 265 8.91 23.12 14.69
CA SER A 265 9.20 23.38 16.11
C SER A 265 8.02 24.05 16.80
N ARG A 266 8.06 24.14 18.14
CA ARG A 266 7.05 24.87 18.93
C ARG A 266 7.30 26.38 18.93
N CYS A 267 8.56 26.78 19.03
CA CYS A 267 9.04 28.16 18.95
C CYS A 267 9.89 28.36 17.68
N ARG A 268 10.17 29.62 17.33
CA ARG A 268 11.02 29.93 16.18
C ARG A 268 12.45 29.49 16.47
N THR A 269 12.98 28.58 15.65
CA THR A 269 14.32 28.01 15.86
C THR A 269 15.11 28.05 14.56
N ARG A 270 16.42 28.29 14.65
CA ARG A 270 17.35 28.09 13.52
C ARG A 270 17.73 26.61 13.40
N LYS A 271 18.33 26.27 12.26
CA LYS A 271 18.93 24.94 12.06
C LYS A 271 19.94 24.65 13.19
N GLY A 272 19.88 23.44 13.74
CA GLY A 272 20.73 23.03 14.87
C GLY A 272 20.20 23.39 16.25
N GLY A 273 18.96 23.87 16.37
CA GLY A 273 18.31 24.09 17.67
C GLY A 273 18.61 25.43 18.33
N GLU A 274 19.35 26.33 17.68
CA GLU A 274 19.63 27.66 18.22
C GLU A 274 18.36 28.54 18.14
N GLU A 275 17.94 29.10 19.28
CA GLU A 275 16.86 30.09 19.33
C GLU A 275 17.31 31.38 18.63
N THR A 276 16.37 32.05 17.93
CA THR A 276 16.64 33.38 17.40
C THR A 276 16.65 34.39 18.55
N ASP A 277 17.70 35.21 18.67
CA ASP A 277 17.75 36.32 19.63
C ASP A 277 16.44 37.14 19.53
N GLY A 278 15.73 37.25 20.66
CA GLY A 278 14.33 37.70 20.74
C GLY A 278 14.04 39.15 20.33
N GLU A 279 14.94 39.81 19.59
CA GLU A 279 14.73 41.16 19.04
C GLU A 279 13.79 41.16 17.81
N ASP A 280 13.70 40.05 17.06
CA ASP A 280 12.85 39.91 15.86
C ASP A 280 11.50 39.21 16.10
N ASP A 281 11.22 38.72 17.32
CA ASP A 281 9.98 37.99 17.66
C ASP A 281 8.82 38.89 18.12
N ASN A 282 9.06 40.21 18.23
CA ASN A 282 8.04 41.18 18.67
C ASN A 282 6.93 41.47 17.63
N ASP A 283 7.02 40.95 16.40
CA ASP A 283 6.00 41.16 15.36
C ASP A 283 4.91 40.07 15.34
N GLY A 284 5.03 38.99 16.14
CA GLY A 284 4.03 37.90 16.17
C GLY A 284 3.82 37.19 14.82
N SER A 285 4.77 37.36 13.89
CA SER A 285 4.66 36.95 12.48
C SER A 285 4.88 35.45 12.30
N TRP A 286 5.73 34.82 13.12
CA TRP A 286 6.01 33.39 13.03
C TRP A 286 4.93 32.56 13.73
N LYS A 287 4.49 31.48 13.07
CA LYS A 287 3.49 30.55 13.60
C LYS A 287 3.97 29.12 13.40
N SER A 288 3.91 28.32 14.45
CA SER A 288 4.17 26.89 14.34
C SER A 288 3.10 26.23 13.47
N PRO A 289 3.47 25.33 12.55
CA PRO A 289 2.49 24.53 11.79
C PRO A 289 1.88 23.40 12.62
N LEU A 290 2.37 23.18 13.84
CA LEU A 290 2.03 22.06 14.72
C LEU A 290 0.89 22.42 15.68
N ASP A 291 0.12 21.43 16.12
CA ASP A 291 -0.94 21.62 17.12
C ASP A 291 -0.33 21.82 18.51
N ALA A 292 -0.54 22.99 19.13
CA ALA A 292 0.03 23.33 20.44
C ALA A 292 -0.49 22.46 21.60
N GLU A 293 -1.71 21.94 21.50
CA GLU A 293 -2.41 21.26 22.61
C GLU A 293 -2.07 19.76 22.68
N GLN A 294 -1.47 19.21 21.62
CA GLN A 294 -1.22 17.78 21.48
C GLN A 294 0.23 17.46 21.13
N SER A 295 0.68 16.29 21.54
CA SER A 295 1.95 15.75 21.05
C SER A 295 1.87 15.48 19.54
N VAL A 296 2.94 15.81 18.83
CA VAL A 296 3.04 15.60 17.39
C VAL A 296 3.94 14.41 17.10
N TYR A 297 3.51 13.58 16.16
CA TYR A 297 4.25 12.41 15.70
C TYR A 297 4.83 12.67 14.32
N ILE A 298 6.10 12.37 14.12
CA ILE A 298 6.76 12.52 12.81
C ILE A 298 7.30 11.18 12.33
N CYS A 299 7.29 11.00 11.02
CA CYS A 299 8.08 10.00 10.32
C CYS A 299 8.85 10.66 9.17
N THR A 300 10.14 10.38 9.06
CA THR A 300 10.93 10.74 7.86
C THR A 300 11.30 9.48 7.09
N PHE A 301 11.17 9.53 5.77
CA PHE A 301 11.51 8.46 4.84
C PHE A 301 12.85 8.78 4.18
N SER A 302 13.88 7.97 4.40
CA SER A 302 15.23 8.23 3.87
C SER A 302 15.91 6.95 3.38
N PRO A 303 16.35 6.89 2.11
CA PRO A 303 16.97 5.67 1.57
C PRO A 303 18.38 5.40 2.13
N CYS A 304 19.14 6.45 2.48
CA CYS A 304 20.53 6.34 2.91
C CYS A 304 20.68 6.52 4.42
N ILE A 305 21.62 5.78 5.04
CA ILE A 305 21.82 5.81 6.50
C ILE A 305 22.50 7.11 6.98
N GLU A 306 23.23 7.79 6.10
CA GLU A 306 23.83 9.10 6.36
C GLU A 306 22.74 10.18 6.48
N GLN A 307 21.67 10.04 5.70
CA GLN A 307 20.50 10.91 5.81
C GLN A 307 19.83 10.73 7.17
N VAL A 308 19.61 9.47 7.58
CA VAL A 308 19.09 9.13 8.92
C VAL A 308 19.94 9.78 10.02
N THR A 309 21.26 9.70 9.92
CA THR A 309 22.17 10.23 10.94
C THR A 309 22.00 11.75 11.10
N ARG A 310 21.90 12.49 10.00
CA ARG A 310 21.66 13.95 10.02
C ARG A 310 20.27 14.30 10.54
N THR A 311 19.25 13.54 10.13
CA THR A 311 17.88 13.72 10.61
C THR A 311 17.78 13.51 12.12
N VAL A 312 18.37 12.44 12.65
CA VAL A 312 18.36 12.15 14.10
C VAL A 312 19.11 13.24 14.88
N ALA A 313 20.23 13.73 14.37
CA ALA A 313 20.97 14.82 15.01
C ALA A 313 20.12 16.10 15.11
N GLU A 314 19.46 16.49 14.02
CA GLU A 314 18.60 17.68 13.99
C GLU A 314 17.33 17.51 14.85
N LEU A 315 16.68 16.34 14.81
CA LEU A 315 15.52 16.03 15.66
C LEU A 315 15.88 16.21 17.15
N ARG A 316 17.05 15.71 17.58
CA ARG A 316 17.52 15.87 18.97
C ARG A 316 17.76 17.34 19.32
N ALA A 317 18.36 18.11 18.41
CA ALA A 317 18.64 19.52 18.62
C ALA A 317 17.34 20.35 18.78
N LEU A 318 16.27 19.96 18.07
CA LEU A 318 14.97 20.62 18.09
C LEU A 318 14.01 20.07 19.17
N GLY A 319 14.51 19.26 20.12
CA GLY A 319 13.72 18.78 21.25
C GLY A 319 12.75 17.63 20.94
N TRP A 320 12.88 16.98 19.79
CA TRP A 320 12.14 15.75 19.53
C TRP A 320 12.64 14.61 20.40
N THR A 321 11.70 13.81 20.90
CA THR A 321 11.92 12.71 21.85
C THR A 321 11.48 11.38 21.24
N ASP A 322 11.78 10.27 21.92
CA ASP A 322 11.40 8.91 21.50
C ASP A 322 11.77 8.60 20.05
N ILE A 323 13.02 8.96 19.68
CA ILE A 323 13.53 8.80 18.32
C ILE A 323 13.90 7.33 18.10
N ASP A 324 13.25 6.70 17.13
CA ASP A 324 13.49 5.30 16.77
C ASP A 324 13.53 5.14 15.25
N MET A 325 14.35 4.20 14.76
CA MET A 325 14.52 3.95 13.33
C MET A 325 14.27 2.48 13.02
N VAL A 326 13.44 2.22 12.00
CA VAL A 326 13.11 0.87 11.55
C VAL A 326 13.10 0.78 10.02
N GLU A 327 13.17 -0.43 9.49
CA GLU A 327 12.88 -0.76 8.10
C GLU A 327 11.74 -1.77 8.02
N ILE A 328 10.97 -1.74 6.94
CA ILE A 328 9.87 -2.69 6.72
C ILE A 328 10.21 -3.58 5.52
N VAL A 329 10.49 -4.86 5.80
CA VAL A 329 10.74 -5.87 4.78
C VAL A 329 9.49 -6.69 4.55
N HIS A 330 8.89 -6.56 3.37
CA HIS A 330 7.72 -7.34 2.98
C HIS A 330 8.09 -8.44 1.98
N LYS A 331 7.35 -9.55 2.03
CA LYS A 331 7.48 -10.65 1.07
C LYS A 331 6.10 -11.14 0.68
N ARG A 332 5.82 -11.22 -0.62
CA ARG A 332 4.60 -11.85 -1.10
C ARG A 332 4.80 -13.34 -1.38
N LEU A 333 3.86 -14.15 -0.90
CA LEU A 333 3.88 -15.60 -1.08
C LEU A 333 2.93 -16.02 -2.22
N ASN A 334 3.47 -16.76 -3.18
CA ASN A 334 2.74 -17.43 -4.23
C ASN A 334 2.45 -18.86 -3.81
N VAL A 335 1.17 -19.19 -3.67
CA VAL A 335 0.73 -20.56 -3.38
C VAL A 335 0.56 -21.30 -4.70
N MET A 336 1.23 -22.43 -4.83
CA MET A 336 1.17 -23.29 -6.01
C MET A 336 1.08 -24.76 -5.58
N ARG A 337 0.69 -25.63 -6.52
CA ARG A 337 0.73 -27.07 -6.30
C ARG A 337 1.93 -27.64 -7.04
N ASP A 338 2.83 -28.27 -6.31
CA ASP A 338 3.96 -28.98 -6.88
C ASP A 338 3.53 -30.41 -7.19
N ARG A 339 3.65 -30.80 -8.45
CA ARG A 339 3.35 -32.17 -8.90
C ARG A 339 4.67 -32.86 -9.17
N VAL A 340 5.05 -33.74 -8.26
CA VAL A 340 6.27 -34.54 -8.35
C VAL A 340 5.86 -35.96 -8.77
N GLY A 341 6.58 -36.52 -9.74
CA GLY A 341 6.39 -37.90 -10.17
C GLY A 341 6.92 -38.13 -11.59
N VAL A 342 7.44 -39.33 -11.82
CA VAL A 342 8.04 -39.77 -13.09
C VAL A 342 7.01 -39.83 -14.22
N ASN A 343 5.74 -40.07 -13.87
CA ASN A 343 4.63 -40.19 -14.80
C ASN A 343 3.85 -38.89 -15.01
N VAL A 344 4.28 -37.78 -14.41
CA VAL A 344 3.61 -36.49 -14.60
C VAL A 344 4.04 -35.93 -15.97
N PRO A 345 3.09 -35.64 -16.90
CA PRO A 345 3.41 -34.98 -18.15
C PRO A 345 4.15 -33.67 -17.88
N GLY A 346 5.14 -33.31 -18.71
CA GLY A 346 5.96 -32.10 -18.60
C GLY A 346 5.20 -30.79 -18.83
N GLU A 347 4.10 -30.60 -18.12
CA GLU A 347 3.32 -29.38 -18.08
C GLU A 347 3.97 -28.34 -17.15
N LYS A 348 3.58 -27.08 -17.30
CA LYS A 348 4.13 -26.00 -16.50
C LYS A 348 3.79 -26.21 -15.01
N GLY A 349 4.81 -26.50 -14.19
CA GLY A 349 4.67 -26.75 -12.75
C GLY A 349 4.73 -28.23 -12.34
N SER A 350 4.96 -29.15 -13.27
CA SER A 350 5.32 -30.54 -12.95
C SER A 350 6.84 -30.69 -12.83
N ASN A 351 7.30 -31.40 -11.80
CA ASN A 351 8.68 -31.82 -11.67
C ASN A 351 8.78 -33.32 -12.03
N PRO A 352 9.44 -33.70 -13.14
CA PRO A 352 9.55 -35.09 -13.59
C PRO A 352 10.54 -35.94 -12.76
N THR A 353 10.98 -35.43 -11.61
CA THR A 353 11.70 -36.20 -10.61
C THR A 353 10.78 -37.20 -9.93
N ALA A 354 11.32 -38.32 -9.48
CA ALA A 354 10.58 -39.26 -8.65
C ALA A 354 10.09 -38.58 -7.37
N ALA A 355 8.84 -38.87 -7.00
CA ALA A 355 8.20 -38.36 -5.79
C ALA A 355 8.80 -38.99 -4.53
N ASP A 356 9.21 -40.26 -4.62
CA ASP A 356 9.82 -41.01 -3.54
C ASP A 356 10.91 -41.98 -4.06
N VAL A 357 11.58 -42.64 -3.12
CA VAL A 357 12.66 -43.59 -3.42
C VAL A 357 12.12 -44.81 -4.17
N ASP A 358 10.90 -45.25 -3.88
CA ASP A 358 10.30 -46.44 -4.47
C ASP A 358 10.01 -46.21 -5.97
N GLU A 359 9.46 -45.05 -6.32
CA GLU A 359 9.23 -44.60 -7.69
C GLU A 359 10.55 -44.42 -8.44
N ALA A 360 11.58 -43.88 -7.77
CA ALA A 360 12.92 -43.76 -8.35
C ALA A 360 13.54 -45.12 -8.67
N VAL A 361 13.45 -46.07 -7.74
CA VAL A 361 13.95 -47.45 -7.91
C VAL A 361 13.16 -48.20 -8.96
N ALA A 362 11.83 -48.02 -9.03
CA ALA A 362 10.98 -48.62 -10.06
C ALA A 362 11.39 -48.13 -11.46
N LYS A 363 11.55 -46.81 -11.64
CA LYS A 363 12.05 -46.22 -12.89
C LYS A 363 13.42 -46.75 -13.26
N LEU A 364 14.35 -46.83 -12.29
CA LEU A 364 15.70 -47.33 -12.53
C LEU A 364 15.69 -48.79 -13.00
N LYS A 365 14.86 -49.64 -12.39
CA LYS A 365 14.69 -51.04 -12.82
C LYS A 365 14.17 -51.15 -14.25
N GLU A 366 13.21 -50.30 -14.63
CA GLU A 366 12.67 -50.24 -15.98
C GLU A 366 13.75 -49.79 -16.99
N ASP A 367 14.50 -48.73 -16.68
CA ASP A 367 15.57 -48.22 -17.52
C ASP A 367 16.73 -49.22 -17.69
N VAL A 368 17.08 -49.97 -16.63
CA VAL A 368 18.08 -51.06 -16.70
C VAL A 368 17.58 -52.18 -17.60
N LYS A 369 16.31 -52.60 -17.44
CA LYS A 369 15.71 -53.64 -18.31
C LYS A 369 15.72 -53.22 -19.78
N ARG A 370 15.35 -51.98 -20.08
CA ARG A 370 15.38 -51.41 -21.43
C ARG A 370 16.79 -51.42 -22.01
N THR A 371 17.79 -51.03 -21.21
CA THR A 371 19.21 -51.04 -21.62
C THR A 371 19.69 -52.47 -21.92
N GLN A 372 19.32 -53.45 -21.09
CA GLN A 372 19.66 -54.85 -21.32
C GLN A 372 19.01 -55.40 -22.59
N GLU A 373 17.74 -55.09 -22.86
CA GLU A 373 17.05 -55.46 -24.09
C GLU A 373 17.72 -54.83 -25.32
N PHE A 374 18.11 -53.56 -25.23
CA PHE A 374 18.87 -52.88 -26.29
C PHE A 374 20.23 -53.54 -26.55
N HIS A 375 21.03 -53.81 -25.51
CA HIS A 375 22.31 -54.51 -25.66
C HIS A 375 22.16 -55.94 -26.20
N LYS A 376 21.11 -56.67 -25.77
CA LYS A 376 20.80 -57.99 -26.30
C LYS A 376 20.47 -57.94 -27.78
N SER A 377 19.73 -56.91 -28.22
CA SER A 377 19.40 -56.69 -29.63
C SER A 377 20.62 -56.35 -30.50
N GLN A 378 21.63 -55.64 -29.94
CA GLN A 378 22.89 -55.37 -30.62
C GLN A 378 23.81 -56.62 -30.69
N HIS A 379 23.84 -57.44 -29.64
CA HIS A 379 24.67 -58.66 -29.64
C HIS A 379 24.11 -59.80 -30.49
N SER A 380 22.79 -59.84 -30.76
CA SER A 380 22.20 -60.83 -31.66
C SER A 380 22.45 -60.57 -33.15
N HIS A 381 23.02 -59.42 -33.52
CA HIS A 381 23.40 -59.12 -34.91
C HIS A 381 24.80 -58.46 -35.00
N PRO A 382 25.90 -59.22 -34.96
CA PRO A 382 27.16 -58.75 -35.48
C PRO A 382 27.19 -58.99 -37.01
N VAL A 383 27.55 -57.93 -37.76
CA VAL A 383 27.74 -57.89 -39.23
C VAL A 383 26.46 -57.66 -40.04
N VAL A 384 26.13 -56.39 -40.23
CA VAL A 384 26.21 -55.59 -41.49
C VAL A 384 25.73 -54.20 -41.08
N ALA A 385 26.44 -53.14 -41.49
CA ALA A 385 25.89 -51.79 -41.44
C ALA A 385 24.92 -51.64 -42.62
N PRO A 386 23.62 -51.37 -42.42
CA PRO A 386 22.81 -50.71 -43.41
C PRO A 386 22.72 -49.22 -43.06
N GLU A 387 22.55 -48.45 -44.12
CA GLU A 387 22.49 -47.01 -44.17
C GLU A 387 21.41 -46.43 -43.24
N ALA A 388 21.62 -45.18 -42.85
CA ALA A 388 20.71 -44.41 -42.03
C ALA A 388 19.34 -44.26 -42.71
N GLU A 389 18.38 -45.07 -42.29
CA GLU A 389 16.96 -44.72 -42.39
C GLU A 389 16.45 -44.32 -41.00
N THR A 390 16.26 -43.01 -40.83
CA THR A 390 15.52 -42.41 -39.73
C THR A 390 14.04 -42.79 -39.84
N GLU A 391 13.67 -44.01 -39.44
CA GLU A 391 12.30 -44.31 -39.07
C GLU A 391 12.05 -43.79 -37.66
N ASP A 392 11.48 -42.59 -37.62
CA ASP A 392 10.99 -41.90 -36.44
C ASP A 392 9.74 -42.66 -35.92
N LYS A 393 9.94 -43.85 -35.34
CA LYS A 393 8.91 -44.54 -34.54
C LYS A 393 8.72 -43.78 -33.24
N LYS A 394 7.93 -42.71 -33.36
CA LYS A 394 7.15 -42.10 -32.28
C LYS A 394 6.28 -43.20 -31.67
N THR A 395 6.86 -43.98 -30.77
CA THR A 395 6.12 -44.82 -29.83
C THR A 395 5.32 -43.87 -28.98
N THR A 396 4.11 -43.62 -29.45
CA THR A 396 3.10 -42.87 -28.74
C THR A 396 2.84 -43.73 -27.51
N ARG A 397 3.35 -43.30 -26.35
CA ARG A 397 3.05 -43.91 -25.07
C ARG A 397 1.53 -43.89 -24.89
N THR A 398 0.86 -44.96 -25.29
CA THR A 398 -0.52 -45.22 -24.91
C THR A 398 -0.47 -45.62 -23.44
N ASN A 399 -0.61 -44.62 -22.58
CA ASN A 399 -0.73 -44.80 -21.14
C ASN A 399 -1.83 -45.83 -20.85
N GLY A 400 -1.41 -46.95 -20.27
CA GLY A 400 -2.30 -47.97 -19.78
C GLY A 400 -3.22 -47.45 -18.68
N ALA A 401 -4.39 -48.07 -18.63
CA ALA A 401 -5.29 -48.16 -17.48
C ALA A 401 -5.65 -46.83 -16.79
N THR A 402 -6.77 -46.28 -17.23
CA THR A 402 -7.66 -45.41 -16.47
C THR A 402 -7.94 -45.96 -15.07
N SER A 403 -7.15 -45.54 -14.08
CA SER A 403 -7.55 -45.60 -12.68
C SER A 403 -8.66 -44.57 -12.46
N LYS A 404 -9.84 -45.08 -12.11
CA LYS A 404 -11.11 -44.35 -12.00
C LYS A 404 -11.21 -43.37 -10.81
N ASP A 405 -10.11 -43.04 -10.14
CA ASP A 405 -10.10 -42.10 -8.99
C ASP A 405 -8.88 -41.16 -9.04
N THR A 406 -8.57 -40.62 -10.21
CA THR A 406 -7.63 -39.50 -10.28
C THR A 406 -8.37 -38.23 -9.88
N LYS A 407 -8.08 -37.75 -8.66
CA LYS A 407 -8.52 -36.42 -8.19
C LYS A 407 -8.35 -35.40 -9.32
N PRO A 408 -9.27 -34.43 -9.49
CA PRO A 408 -9.15 -33.41 -10.53
C PRO A 408 -7.75 -32.78 -10.54
N ILE A 409 -7.26 -32.39 -11.72
CA ILE A 409 -5.92 -31.80 -11.93
C ILE A 409 -5.58 -30.68 -10.91
N PHE A 410 -6.58 -29.90 -10.49
CA PHE A 410 -6.42 -28.84 -9.50
C PHE A 410 -6.27 -29.33 -8.04
N MET A 411 -6.59 -30.59 -7.75
CA MET A 411 -6.45 -31.24 -6.43
C MET A 411 -5.24 -32.18 -6.35
N GLN A 412 -4.51 -32.37 -7.45
CA GLN A 412 -3.29 -33.18 -7.51
C GLN A 412 -2.06 -32.37 -7.09
N GLY A 413 -1.08 -33.04 -6.49
CA GLY A 413 0.17 -32.44 -6.01
C GLY A 413 0.08 -31.87 -4.60
N SER A 414 1.25 -31.53 -4.04
CA SER A 414 1.38 -30.96 -2.71
C SER A 414 1.28 -29.44 -2.77
N ILE A 415 0.58 -28.83 -1.82
CA ILE A 415 0.50 -27.37 -1.72
C ILE A 415 1.84 -26.86 -1.20
N VAL A 416 2.49 -26.00 -1.97
CA VAL A 416 3.74 -25.34 -1.61
C VAL A 416 3.59 -23.82 -1.78
N HIS A 417 4.47 -23.08 -1.13
CA HIS A 417 4.57 -21.63 -1.33
C HIS A 417 5.97 -21.27 -1.80
N ARG A 418 6.06 -20.27 -2.68
CA ARG A 418 7.31 -19.65 -3.11
C ARG A 418 7.19 -18.14 -2.96
N ALA A 419 8.26 -17.47 -2.56
CA ALA A 419 8.30 -16.01 -2.62
C ALA A 419 8.18 -15.54 -4.08
N GLU A 420 7.78 -14.29 -4.27
CA GLU A 420 7.91 -13.63 -5.57
C GLU A 420 9.36 -13.61 -6.06
N ALA A 421 9.54 -13.61 -7.38
CA ALA A 421 10.86 -13.72 -7.99
C ALA A 421 11.72 -12.46 -7.76
N GLU A 422 11.08 -11.28 -7.72
CA GLU A 422 11.74 -10.00 -7.53
C GLU A 422 11.27 -9.40 -6.21
N LEU A 423 12.15 -9.45 -5.21
CA LEU A 423 11.89 -8.89 -3.89
C LEU A 423 12.39 -7.45 -3.82
N LYS A 424 11.54 -6.55 -3.32
CA LYS A 424 11.96 -5.22 -2.90
C LYS A 424 12.69 -5.35 -1.56
N THR A 425 14.01 -5.53 -1.62
CA THR A 425 14.84 -5.79 -0.44
C THR A 425 15.04 -4.57 0.44
N HIS A 426 15.00 -3.37 -0.14
CA HIS A 426 15.08 -2.09 0.58
C HIS A 426 14.20 -1.05 -0.11
N THR A 427 13.40 -0.33 0.67
CA THR A 427 12.66 0.85 0.22
C THR A 427 13.31 2.09 0.79
N SER A 428 13.23 2.29 2.11
CA SER A 428 13.93 3.30 2.88
C SER A 428 13.95 2.94 4.37
N TYR A 429 14.81 3.64 5.11
CA TYR A 429 14.72 3.70 6.57
C TYR A 429 13.63 4.68 6.99
N LEU A 430 12.89 4.31 8.02
CA LEU A 430 11.81 5.08 8.63
C LEU A 430 12.25 5.58 9.99
N VAL A 431 12.44 6.88 10.14
CA VAL A 431 12.80 7.50 11.43
C VAL A 431 11.55 8.13 12.03
N PHE A 432 11.16 7.65 13.21
CA PHE A 432 10.04 8.17 13.97
C PHE A 432 10.53 9.02 15.12
N ALA A 433 9.76 10.03 15.50
CA ALA A 433 9.96 10.79 16.72
C ALA A 433 8.65 11.42 17.21
N ILE A 434 8.68 11.89 18.45
CA ILE A 434 7.55 12.55 19.11
C ILE A 434 8.00 13.91 19.63
N LEU A 435 7.29 14.97 19.26
CA LEU A 435 7.42 16.28 19.88
C LEU A 435 6.31 16.42 20.94
N PRO A 436 6.64 16.41 22.24
CA PRO A 436 5.65 16.60 23.29
C PRO A 436 4.92 17.94 23.13
N ARG A 437 3.74 18.04 23.76
CA ARG A 437 3.13 19.35 23.98
C ARG A 437 3.97 20.11 25.00
N GLU A 438 4.03 21.44 24.86
CA GLU A 438 4.54 22.27 25.93
C GLU A 438 3.54 22.34 27.06
N TRP A 439 4.05 22.38 28.29
CA TRP A 439 3.25 22.48 29.49
C TRP A 439 3.51 23.85 30.10
N ASP A 440 2.48 24.67 30.20
CA ASP A 440 2.52 25.86 31.03
C ASP A 440 2.22 25.51 32.50
N ALA A 441 2.54 26.44 33.40
CA ALA A 441 2.36 26.22 34.83
C ALA A 441 0.90 25.89 35.22
N ASP A 442 -0.06 26.46 34.49
CA ASP A 442 -1.48 26.23 34.72
C ASP A 442 -1.90 24.81 34.27
N ALA A 443 -1.45 24.34 33.11
CA ALA A 443 -1.68 22.98 32.64
C ALA A 443 -1.00 21.95 33.54
N GLU A 444 0.22 22.22 34.02
CA GLU A 444 0.90 21.35 34.99
C GLU A 444 0.11 21.27 36.30
N ALA A 445 -0.35 22.40 36.84
CA ALA A 445 -1.16 22.44 38.04
C ALA A 445 -2.49 21.69 37.85
N ALA A 446 -3.16 21.87 36.70
CA ALA A 446 -4.40 21.17 36.37
C ALA A 446 -4.19 19.65 36.23
N ALA A 447 -3.09 19.22 35.62
CA ALA A 447 -2.75 17.79 35.54
C ALA A 447 -2.38 17.21 36.89
N LEU A 448 -1.63 17.93 37.73
CA LEU A 448 -1.29 17.52 39.09
C LEU A 448 -2.55 17.41 39.96
N ALA A 449 -3.50 18.33 39.80
CA ALA A 449 -4.80 18.26 40.49
C ALA A 449 -5.63 17.04 40.03
N LYS A 450 -5.60 16.73 38.73
CA LYS A 450 -6.32 15.58 38.16
C LYS A 450 -5.66 14.23 38.50
N TRP A 451 -4.33 14.21 38.54
CA TRP A 451 -3.48 13.05 38.79
C TRP A 451 -2.44 13.37 39.86
N PRO A 452 -2.83 13.43 41.14
CA PRO A 452 -1.92 13.78 42.22
C PRO A 452 -0.82 12.71 42.32
N CYS A 453 0.39 13.08 41.89
CA CYS A 453 1.60 12.26 41.99
C CYS A 453 2.44 12.72 43.20
N GLY A 454 3.30 11.82 43.73
CA GLY A 454 4.20 12.14 44.85
C GLY A 454 3.65 11.92 46.26
N GLN A 455 2.35 11.59 46.41
CA GLN A 455 1.79 11.07 47.68
C GLN A 455 1.89 9.54 47.82
N GLU A 456 2.55 8.90 46.87
CA GLU A 456 2.73 7.45 46.85
C GLU A 456 3.73 7.03 47.95
N GLY A 457 3.22 6.50 49.06
CA GLY A 457 4.04 6.02 50.18
C GLY A 457 4.91 4.78 49.88
N ARG A 458 4.89 4.26 48.63
CA ARG A 458 5.64 3.07 48.21
C ARG A 458 6.12 3.24 46.77
N THR A 459 7.39 3.60 46.60
CA THR A 459 8.07 3.49 45.30
C THR A 459 8.37 2.01 45.05
N ILE A 460 7.86 1.45 43.94
CA ILE A 460 8.24 0.09 43.51
C ILE A 460 9.76 0.08 43.27
N GLY A 461 10.49 -0.70 44.08
CA GLY A 461 11.95 -0.83 44.00
C GLY A 461 12.74 -0.15 45.12
N ASN A 462 12.18 0.86 45.79
CA ASN A 462 12.82 1.55 46.92
C ASN A 462 11.92 1.49 48.17
N LEU A 463 11.85 0.33 48.82
CA LEU A 463 11.38 0.31 50.21
C LEU A 463 12.44 0.95 51.10
N ASP A 464 12.08 2.07 51.73
CA ASP A 464 12.90 2.73 52.75
C ASP A 464 13.36 1.71 53.82
N LYS A 465 14.62 1.85 54.26
CA LYS A 465 15.27 0.93 55.21
C LYS A 465 14.46 0.81 56.51
N LYS A 466 13.76 1.88 56.91
CA LYS A 466 12.88 1.88 58.08
C LYS A 466 11.67 0.97 57.88
N THR A 467 10.99 1.06 56.75
CA THR A 467 9.81 0.24 56.42
C THR A 467 10.17 -1.24 56.34
N ARG A 468 11.34 -1.59 55.76
CA ARG A 468 11.87 -2.97 55.79
C ARG A 468 12.15 -3.48 57.21
N LYS A 469 12.64 -2.62 58.11
CA LYS A 469 12.89 -3.00 59.52
C LYS A 469 11.59 -3.21 60.28
N GLU A 470 10.57 -2.39 60.04
CA GLU A 470 9.25 -2.52 60.65
C GLU A 470 8.52 -3.77 60.18
N GLU A 471 8.49 -4.04 58.87
CA GLU A 471 7.91 -5.26 58.33
C GLU A 471 8.60 -6.51 58.89
N LYS A 472 9.95 -6.51 58.97
CA LYS A 472 10.70 -7.61 59.57
C LYS A 472 10.40 -7.77 61.06
N ARG A 473 10.19 -6.68 61.80
CA ARG A 473 9.76 -6.71 63.21
C ARG A 473 8.36 -7.30 63.37
N LEU A 474 7.41 -6.89 62.53
CA LEU A 474 6.04 -7.40 62.53
C LEU A 474 6.00 -8.88 62.16
N MET A 475 6.80 -9.32 61.19
CA MET A 475 6.91 -10.72 60.78
C MET A 475 7.55 -11.60 61.88
N LEU A 476 8.55 -11.07 62.60
CA LEU A 476 9.14 -11.77 63.75
C LEU A 476 8.17 -11.82 64.95
N ALA A 477 7.39 -10.76 65.17
CA ALA A 477 6.37 -10.71 66.21
C ALA A 477 5.23 -11.69 65.94
N SER A 478 4.75 -11.78 64.69
CA SER A 478 3.73 -12.74 64.29
C SER A 478 4.23 -14.18 64.41
N LYS A 479 5.48 -14.45 64.04
CA LYS A 479 6.12 -15.77 64.21
C LYS A 479 6.25 -16.15 65.69
N LYS A 480 6.66 -15.21 66.56
CA LYS A 480 6.67 -15.43 68.03
C LYS A 480 5.28 -15.72 68.58
N LYS A 481 4.25 -15.01 68.10
CA LYS A 481 2.86 -15.22 68.53
C LYS A 481 2.34 -16.60 68.11
N ARG A 482 2.69 -17.04 66.90
CA ARG A 482 2.35 -18.38 66.38
C ARG A 482 3.03 -19.51 67.16
N VAL A 483 4.33 -19.35 67.45
CA VAL A 483 5.07 -20.33 68.27
C VAL A 483 4.52 -20.41 69.70
N LYS A 484 4.08 -19.28 70.27
CA LYS A 484 3.44 -19.28 71.60
C LYS A 484 2.10 -20.02 71.59
N GLN A 485 1.27 -19.79 70.56
CA GLN A 485 -0.02 -20.50 70.40
C GLN A 485 0.16 -22.00 70.13
N GLU A 486 1.17 -22.39 69.35
CA GLU A 486 1.51 -23.80 69.10
C GLU A 486 2.02 -24.46 70.40
N GLY A 487 2.83 -23.78 71.21
CA GLY A 487 3.30 -24.28 72.50
C GLY A 487 2.20 -24.45 73.55
N GLU A 488 1.24 -23.52 73.62
CA GLU A 488 0.08 -23.62 74.53
C GLU A 488 -0.87 -24.75 74.10
N MET A 489 -1.01 -25.03 72.79
CA MET A 489 -1.79 -26.17 72.29
C MET A 489 -1.16 -27.53 72.60
N VAL A 490 0.16 -27.64 72.65
CA VAL A 490 0.86 -28.89 73.00
C VAL A 490 0.79 -29.16 74.51
N ALA A 491 0.87 -28.12 75.35
CA ALA A 491 0.74 -28.26 76.80
C ALA A 491 -0.67 -28.66 77.26
N GLY A 492 -1.72 -28.30 76.50
CA GLY A 492 -3.11 -28.65 76.81
C GLY A 492 -3.55 -30.08 76.42
N ARG A 493 -2.70 -30.87 75.74
CA ARG A 493 -3.00 -32.26 75.33
C ARG A 493 -2.33 -33.34 76.20
N GLY A 494 -1.66 -32.94 77.28
CA GLY A 494 -0.96 -33.83 78.20
C GLY A 494 -1.54 -33.91 79.62
N ALA A 495 -2.77 -33.45 79.82
CA ALA A 495 -3.49 -33.53 81.10
C ALA A 495 -4.70 -34.48 81.00
#